data_AF-A0A3M1WN41-F1
#
_entry.id   AF-A0A3M1WN41-F1
#
_cell.length_a   1.000
_cell.length_b   1.000
_cell.length_c   1.000
_cell.angle_alpha   90.00
_cell.angle_beta   90.00
_cell.angle_gamma   90.00
#
_symmetry.space_group_name_H-M   'P 1'
#
loop_
_entity.id
_entity.type
_entity.pdbx_description
1 polymer ?
#
loop_
_entity_poly.entity_id
_entity_poly.type
_entity_poly.pdbx_seq_one_letter_code
_entity_poly.pdbx_strand_id
1 'polypeptide(L)'
;MRHIMPLLLLTLLGTAQASAQPTEPADPRRQLFEERRALESISHRERIRILQQADACIQAADSIRAYRACEQEEKAARQALRQRLRPQVQELRARFRALMAGRPSPGNRDSD
;
A
#
# COMPACT_ATOMS: atom_id res chain seq x y z
N MET A 1 34.81 10.54 -46.96
CA MET A 1 35.95 11.20 -46.28
C MET A 1 36.03 10.66 -44.87
N ARG A 2 37.22 10.18 -44.47
CA ARG A 2 37.55 9.62 -43.14
C ARG A 2 38.15 10.74 -42.28
N HIS A 3 37.63 10.91 -41.06
CA HIS A 3 38.32 11.46 -39.89
C HIS A 3 37.77 10.60 -38.73
N ILE A 4 38.46 9.70 -38.01
CA ILE A 4 39.75 9.69 -37.30
C ILE A 4 39.90 10.83 -36.28
N MET A 5 39.49 10.51 -35.04
CA MET A 5 40.03 10.86 -33.70
C MET A 5 40.26 12.33 -33.29
N PRO A 6 40.17 12.71 -31.99
CA PRO A 6 40.60 11.90 -30.84
C PRO A 6 39.71 11.85 -29.58
N LEU A 7 39.91 10.76 -28.83
CA LEU A 7 39.75 10.66 -27.39
C LEU A 7 40.45 11.85 -26.71
N LEU A 8 39.73 12.54 -25.83
CA LEU A 8 40.33 13.19 -24.67
C LEU A 8 39.73 12.54 -23.42
N LEU A 9 40.49 11.55 -22.93
CA LEU A 9 40.36 11.01 -21.59
C LEU A 9 40.95 12.05 -20.64
N LEU A 10 40.13 12.70 -19.81
CA LEU A 10 40.59 13.25 -18.54
C LEU A 10 39.71 12.72 -17.42
N THR A 11 40.38 11.93 -16.60
CA THR A 11 39.89 11.17 -15.47
C THR A 11 39.87 12.00 -14.19
N LEU A 12 38.82 11.75 -13.39
CA LEU A 12 38.80 11.71 -11.93
C LEU A 12 39.18 12.97 -11.14
N LEU A 13 38.20 13.54 -10.44
CA LEU A 13 38.22 13.77 -8.98
C LEU A 13 36.85 14.28 -8.51
N GLY A 14 35.81 13.47 -8.72
CA GLY A 14 34.53 13.63 -8.03
C GLY A 14 34.55 12.86 -6.72
N THR A 15 35.17 13.40 -5.66
CA THR A 15 34.89 12.92 -4.31
C THR A 15 33.55 13.50 -3.88
N ALA A 16 32.47 12.94 -4.41
CA ALA A 16 31.17 13.08 -3.77
C ALA A 16 31.28 12.37 -2.43
N GLN A 17 31.70 13.10 -1.40
CA GLN A 17 31.47 12.72 -0.01
C GLN A 17 29.96 12.61 0.14
N ALA A 18 29.45 11.38 -0.01
CA ALA A 18 28.16 11.01 0.51
C ALA A 18 28.26 11.17 2.02
N SER A 19 27.99 12.39 2.50
CA SER A 19 27.63 12.60 3.88
C SER A 19 26.40 11.73 4.09
N ALA A 20 26.59 10.60 4.79
CA ALA A 20 25.50 9.83 5.34
C ALA A 20 24.75 10.79 6.26
N GLN A 21 23.73 11.45 5.72
CA GLN A 21 22.85 12.27 6.52
C GLN A 21 22.26 11.36 7.59
N PRO A 22 22.21 11.81 8.86
CA PRO A 22 21.50 11.07 9.89
C PRO A 22 20.12 10.76 9.35
N THR A 23 19.80 9.48 9.21
CA THR A 23 18.47 9.06 8.82
C THR A 23 17.59 9.42 10.01
N GLU A 24 16.92 10.58 9.92
CA GLU A 24 15.89 11.00 10.86
C GLU A 24 15.02 9.77 11.21
N PRO A 25 14.81 9.46 12.51
CA PRO A 25 14.00 8.32 12.88
C PRO A 25 12.64 8.47 12.22
N ALA A 26 12.28 7.50 11.39
CA ALA A 26 11.08 7.58 10.57
C ALA A 26 9.85 7.82 11.46
N ASP A 27 9.12 8.90 11.18
CA ASP A 27 7.90 9.27 11.92
C ASP A 27 6.96 8.06 12.00
N PRO A 28 6.67 7.53 13.21
CA PRO A 28 5.79 6.38 13.39
C PRO A 28 4.42 6.55 12.73
N ARG A 29 3.93 7.79 12.60
CA ARG A 29 2.68 8.09 11.91
C ARG A 29 2.77 7.87 10.41
N ARG A 30 3.88 8.30 9.81
CA ARG A 30 4.14 8.12 8.38
C ARG A 30 4.23 6.64 8.05
N GLN A 31 4.88 5.85 8.90
CA GLN A 31 4.93 4.39 8.76
C GLN A 31 3.53 3.76 8.78
N LEU A 32 2.71 4.07 9.79
CA LEU A 32 1.34 3.55 9.88
C LEU A 32 0.45 3.99 8.72
N PHE A 33 0.67 5.20 8.19
CA PHE A 33 -0.03 5.69 7.01
C PHE A 33 0.32 4.88 5.76
N GLU A 34 1.61 4.64 5.50
CA GLU A 34 2.05 3.85 4.34
C GLU A 34 1.57 2.39 4.45
N GLU A 35 1.59 1.81 5.65
CA GLU A 35 1.01 0.48 5.89
C GLU A 35 -0.50 0.46 5.59
N ARG A 36 -1.25 1.47 6.06
CA ARG A 36 -2.69 1.62 5.74
C ARG A 36 -2.90 1.70 4.23
N ARG A 37 -2.09 2.52 3.55
CA ARG A 37 -2.17 2.72 2.10
C ARG A 37 -1.90 1.43 1.35
N ALA A 38 -0.90 0.66 1.77
CA ALA A 38 -0.59 -0.63 1.19
C ALA A 38 -1.76 -1.63 1.33
N LEU A 39 -2.36 -1.71 2.53
CA LEU A 39 -3.53 -2.56 2.76
C LEU A 39 -4.74 -2.15 1.93
N GLU A 40 -5.02 -0.85 1.81
CA GLU A 40 -6.10 -0.34 0.97
C GLU A 40 -5.84 -0.65 -0.51
N SER A 41 -4.59 -0.50 -0.97
CA SER A 41 -4.20 -0.83 -2.33
C SER A 41 -4.42 -2.31 -2.66
N ILE A 42 -4.08 -3.22 -1.73
CA ILE A 42 -4.34 -4.66 -1.86
C ILE A 42 -5.86 -4.92 -1.90
N SER A 43 -6.62 -4.38 -0.95
CA SER A 43 -8.07 -4.50 -0.88
C SER A 43 -8.73 -4.04 -2.19
N HIS A 44 -8.29 -2.91 -2.73
CA HIS A 44 -8.84 -2.33 -3.95
C HIS A 44 -8.58 -3.21 -5.18
N ARG A 45 -7.32 -3.64 -5.40
CA ARG A 45 -6.98 -4.52 -6.52
C ARG A 45 -7.77 -5.83 -6.49
N GLU A 46 -7.91 -6.44 -5.30
CA GLU A 46 -8.65 -7.69 -5.16
C GLU A 46 -10.15 -7.51 -5.40
N ARG A 47 -10.73 -6.38 -4.97
CA ARG A 47 -12.13 -6.07 -5.27
C ARG A 47 -12.36 -5.91 -6.78
N ILE A 48 -11.44 -5.26 -7.49
CA ILE A 48 -11.49 -5.18 -8.96
C ILE A 48 -11.44 -6.57 -9.57
N ARG A 49 -10.49 -7.41 -9.14
CA ARG A 49 -10.35 -8.78 -9.65
C ARG A 49 -11.62 -9.61 -9.43
N ILE A 50 -12.22 -9.53 -8.24
CA ILE A 50 -13.48 -10.22 -7.92
C ILE A 50 -14.61 -9.73 -8.83
N LEU A 51 -14.72 -8.42 -9.05
CA LEU A 51 -15.73 -7.85 -9.94
C LEU A 51 -15.54 -8.28 -11.39
N GLN A 52 -14.31 -8.27 -11.90
CA GLN A 52 -14.00 -8.74 -13.26
C GLN A 52 -14.34 -10.22 -13.44
N GLN A 53 -14.05 -11.04 -12.42
CA GLN A 53 -14.41 -12.46 -12.43
C GLN A 53 -15.93 -12.67 -12.40
N ALA A 54 -16.65 -11.91 -11.58
CA ALA A 54 -18.11 -11.97 -11.50
C ALA A 54 -18.77 -11.51 -12.80
N ASP A 55 -18.27 -10.43 -13.41
CA ASP A 55 -18.75 -9.94 -14.70
C ASP A 55 -18.58 -11.01 -15.78
N ALA A 56 -17.39 -11.60 -15.92
CA ALA A 56 -17.16 -12.68 -16.87
C ALA A 56 -18.09 -13.89 -16.66
N CYS A 57 -18.34 -14.28 -15.40
CA CYS A 57 -19.28 -15.36 -15.06
C CYS A 57 -20.71 -15.01 -15.49
N ILE A 58 -21.16 -13.80 -15.17
CA ILE A 58 -22.51 -13.32 -15.49
C ILE A 58 -22.71 -13.24 -17.01
N GLN A 59 -21.73 -12.76 -17.76
CA GLN A 59 -21.79 -12.71 -19.23
C GLN A 59 -21.91 -14.12 -19.86
N ALA A 60 -21.34 -15.14 -19.21
CA ALA A 60 -21.42 -16.53 -19.67
C ALA A 60 -22.66 -17.28 -19.17
N ALA A 61 -23.45 -16.70 -18.26
CA ALA A 61 -24.61 -17.36 -17.66
C ALA A 61 -25.78 -17.44 -18.66
N ASP A 62 -26.23 -18.66 -18.94
CA ASP A 62 -27.33 -18.96 -19.87
C ASP A 62 -28.70 -19.09 -19.19
N SER A 63 -28.72 -18.98 -17.86
CA SER A 63 -29.90 -19.26 -17.04
C SER A 63 -29.87 -18.50 -15.72
N ILE A 64 -31.06 -18.29 -15.15
CA ILE A 64 -31.21 -17.67 -13.82
C ILE A 64 -30.44 -18.44 -12.75
N ARG A 65 -30.37 -19.77 -12.88
CA ARG A 65 -29.62 -20.61 -11.94
C ARG A 65 -28.12 -20.32 -12.04
N ALA A 66 -27.57 -20.27 -13.25
CA ALA A 66 -26.16 -19.94 -13.48
C ALA A 66 -25.83 -18.52 -12.99
N TYR A 67 -26.69 -17.54 -13.29
CA TYR A 67 -26.55 -16.17 -12.79
C TYR A 67 -26.46 -16.10 -11.26
N ARG A 68 -27.37 -16.76 -10.55
CA ARG A 68 -27.36 -16.81 -9.09
C ARG A 68 -26.14 -17.54 -8.51
N ALA A 69 -25.58 -18.51 -9.25
CA ALA A 69 -24.33 -19.14 -8.86
C ALA A 69 -23.17 -18.14 -8.92
N CYS A 70 -23.08 -17.34 -10.00
CA CYS A 70 -22.10 -16.25 -10.11
C CYS A 70 -22.19 -15.24 -8.95
N GLU A 71 -23.41 -14.82 -8.57
CA GLU A 71 -23.60 -13.91 -7.42
C GLU A 71 -23.11 -14.52 -6.10
N GLN A 72 -23.35 -15.82 -5.90
CA GLN A 72 -22.89 -16.53 -4.71
C GLN A 72 -21.36 -16.65 -4.67
N GLU A 73 -20.73 -16.93 -5.81
CA GLU A 73 -19.28 -16.97 -5.94
C GLU A 73 -18.65 -15.60 -5.65
N GLU A 74 -19.21 -14.52 -6.20
CA GLU A 74 -18.76 -13.16 -5.91
C GLU A 74 -18.87 -12.85 -4.41
N LYS A 75 -20.01 -13.17 -3.80
CA LYS A 75 -20.25 -12.98 -2.36
C LYS A 75 -19.25 -13.74 -1.51
N ALA A 76 -18.99 -15.01 -1.85
CA ALA A 76 -18.02 -15.85 -1.17
C ALA A 76 -16.60 -15.29 -1.30
N ALA A 77 -16.20 -14.86 -2.50
CA ALA A 77 -14.89 -14.26 -2.74
C ALA A 77 -14.69 -12.95 -1.95
N ARG A 78 -15.71 -12.09 -1.88
CA ARG A 78 -15.69 -10.88 -1.03
C ARG A 78 -15.57 -11.22 0.45
N GLN A 79 -16.25 -12.27 0.91
CA GLN A 79 -16.16 -12.72 2.30
C GLN A 79 -14.77 -13.26 2.63
N ALA A 80 -14.19 -14.08 1.75
CA ALA A 80 -12.83 -14.58 1.89
C ALA A 80 -11.81 -13.44 1.94
N LEU A 81 -11.95 -12.43 1.07
CA LEU A 81 -11.09 -11.24 1.10
C LEU A 81 -11.19 -10.50 2.44
N ARG A 82 -12.41 -10.27 2.95
CA ARG A 82 -12.61 -9.64 4.26
C ARG A 82 -11.96 -10.43 5.38
N GLN A 83 -12.14 -11.75 5.40
CA GLN A 83 -11.55 -12.62 6.43
C GLN A 83 -10.01 -12.56 6.39
N ARG A 84 -9.41 -12.59 5.19
CA ARG A 84 -7.96 -12.50 5.00
C ARG A 84 -7.36 -11.18 5.47
N LEU A 85 -8.04 -10.06 5.21
CA LEU A 85 -7.51 -8.72 5.53
C LEU A 85 -7.85 -8.25 6.96
N ARG A 86 -8.90 -8.81 7.58
CA ARG A 86 -9.34 -8.45 8.94
C ARG A 86 -8.22 -8.41 9.98
N PRO A 87 -7.35 -9.42 10.14
CA PRO A 87 -6.31 -9.39 11.19
C PRO A 87 -5.32 -8.23 10.97
N GLN A 88 -4.90 -7.99 9.73
CA GLN A 88 -3.97 -6.92 9.40
C GLN A 88 -4.56 -5.53 9.69
N VAL A 89 -5.84 -5.34 9.37
CA VAL A 89 -6.58 -4.11 9.68
C VAL A 89 -6.74 -3.92 11.19
N GLN A 90 -6.99 -4.98 11.93
CA GLN A 90 -7.14 -4.93 13.40
C GLN A 90 -5.81 -4.58 14.07
N GLU A 91 -4.72 -5.20 13.62
CA GLU A 91 -3.36 -4.92 14.11
C GLU A 91 -2.96 -3.46 13.86
N LEU A 92 -3.14 -2.99 12.63
CA LEU A 92 -2.84 -1.60 12.28
C LEU A 92 -3.67 -0.61 13.11
N ARG A 93 -4.95 -0.91 13.37
CA ARG A 93 -5.81 -0.11 14.26
C ARG A 93 -5.32 -0.13 15.70
N ALA A 94 -4.85 -1.27 16.20
CA ALA A 94 -4.32 -1.38 17.56
C ALA A 94 -3.06 -0.52 17.73
N ARG A 95 -2.11 -0.63 16.78
CA ARG A 95 -0.88 0.19 16.76
C ARG A 95 -1.18 1.69 16.66
N PHE A 96 -2.14 2.07 15.81
CA PHE A 96 -2.58 3.46 15.72
C PHE A 96 -3.17 3.99 17.04
N ARG A 97 -4.01 3.20 17.72
CA ARG A 97 -4.54 3.58 19.03
C ARG A 97 -3.45 3.73 20.08
N ALA A 98 -2.49 2.82 20.15
CA ALA A 98 -1.37 2.90 21.07
C ALA A 98 -0.54 4.18 20.85
N LEU A 99 -0.26 4.53 19.59
CA LEU A 99 0.46 5.76 19.24
C LEU A 99 -0.30 7.02 19.67
N MET A 100 -1.64 7.01 19.57
CA MET A 100 -2.47 8.15 19.99
C MET A 100 -2.60 8.25 21.52
N ALA A 101 -2.62 7.11 22.24
CA ALA A 101 -2.71 7.09 23.70
C ALA A 101 -1.41 7.57 24.39
N GLY A 102 -0.26 7.40 23.74
CA GLY A 102 1.04 7.87 24.27
C GLY A 102 1.33 9.36 24.05
N ARG A 103 0.40 10.15 23.50
CA ARG A 103 0.62 11.59 23.28
C ARG A 103 0.06 12.43 24.42
N PRO A 104 0.84 13.39 24.97
CA PRO A 104 0.29 14.41 25.84
C PRO A 104 -0.74 15.25 25.06
N SER A 105 -1.85 15.56 25.71
CA SER A 105 -2.91 16.40 25.15
C SER A 105 -2.33 17.80 24.84
N PRO A 106 -2.53 18.37 23.64
CA PRO A 106 -2.02 19.69 23.29
C PRO A 106 -2.68 20.87 24.06
N GLY A 107 -3.42 20.58 25.14
CA GLY A 107 -4.20 21.54 25.93
C GLY A 107 -3.66 21.89 27.32
N ASN A 108 -2.70 21.14 27.88
CA ASN A 108 -2.03 21.54 29.13
C ASN A 108 -0.69 22.20 28.80
N ARG A 109 -0.74 23.48 28.43
CA ARG A 109 0.36 24.39 28.74
C ARG A 109 0.00 24.96 30.10
N ASP A 110 0.56 24.35 31.14
CA ASP A 110 0.55 24.92 32.48
C ASP A 110 1.12 26.33 32.35
N SER A 111 0.27 27.31 32.66
CA SER A 111 0.65 28.71 32.74
C SER A 111 1.24 28.90 34.13
N ASP A 112 2.57 28.82 34.22
CA ASP A 112 3.35 29.45 35.28
C ASP A 112 3.71 30.88 34.86
#